data_AF-A0AAE0FAU6-F1
#
_entry.id   AF-A0AAE0FAU6-F1
#
_cell.length_a   1.000
_cell.length_b   1.000
_cell.length_c   1.000
_cell.angle_alpha   90.00
_cell.angle_beta   90.00
_cell.angle_gamma   90.00
#
_symmetry.space_group_name_H-M   'P 1'
#
loop_
_entity.id
_entity.type
_entity.pdbx_description
1 polymer ?
#
loop_
_entity_poly.entity_id
_entity_poly.type
_entity_poly.pdbx_seq_one_letter_code
_entity_poly.pdbx_strand_id
1 'polypeptide(L)'
;MKAGFFVSLLVIAAQVGNGHGVSDSDTPCCVTCSTPGQEKYYSIDHIFNQCGECCFEPSKFWEYKIFEPGLTKANASHPCSDHGYGNYTETVTHGAGNIHMTLDMYKAVKTISNETNTPCCEACPTLGHRKYYSIDRSANTCGESCLEPTKFQEYKKLEPGLTYSDGTSSHPCSDHGFAKYTETLTESAGEIKMTRDMYTLAGQKHSSGSASFIK
;
A
#
# COMPACT_ATOMS: atom_id res chain seq x y z
N MET A 1 -51.88 31.23 -46.17
CA MET A 1 -52.04 29.82 -46.57
C MET A 1 -50.71 29.31 -47.14
N LYS A 2 -50.03 28.42 -46.42
CA LYS A 2 -49.26 27.28 -46.93
C LYS A 2 -48.61 26.57 -45.74
N ALA A 3 -49.18 25.43 -45.39
CA ALA A 3 -48.66 24.49 -44.40
C ALA A 3 -47.50 23.71 -45.02
N GLY A 4 -46.40 23.57 -44.29
CA GLY A 4 -45.27 22.71 -44.63
C GLY A 4 -45.15 21.60 -43.59
N PHE A 5 -45.64 20.42 -43.95
CA PHE A 5 -45.57 19.17 -43.20
C PHE A 5 -44.16 18.59 -43.35
N PHE A 6 -43.40 18.43 -42.26
CA PHE A 6 -42.22 17.57 -42.26
C PHE A 6 -42.49 16.37 -41.37
N VAL A 7 -42.61 15.22 -42.04
CA VAL A 7 -42.78 13.89 -41.44
C VAL A 7 -41.50 13.55 -40.69
N SER A 8 -41.62 13.48 -39.36
CA SER A 8 -40.56 12.99 -38.48
C SER A 8 -40.39 11.49 -38.72
N LEU A 9 -39.28 11.10 -39.36
CA LEU A 9 -38.90 9.70 -39.54
C LEU A 9 -38.32 9.19 -38.23
N LEU A 10 -39.15 8.46 -37.48
CA LEU A 10 -38.73 7.70 -36.31
C LEU A 10 -37.75 6.60 -36.76
N VAL A 11 -36.46 6.75 -36.45
CA VAL A 11 -35.50 5.63 -36.50
C VAL A 11 -35.50 4.99 -35.12
N ILE A 12 -36.22 3.88 -34.99
CA ILE A 12 -36.13 2.98 -33.83
C ILE A 12 -34.89 2.10 -34.05
N ALA A 13 -33.82 2.35 -33.29
CA ALA A 13 -32.73 1.39 -33.14
C ALA A 13 -32.95 0.62 -31.82
N ALA A 14 -33.35 -0.64 -31.95
CA ALA A 14 -33.42 -1.59 -30.84
C ALA A 14 -32.03 -2.20 -30.57
N GLN A 15 -31.57 -1.98 -29.34
CA GLN A 15 -30.66 -2.74 -28.47
C GLN A 15 -29.64 -3.74 -29.07
N VAL A 16 -28.37 -3.57 -28.69
CA VAL A 16 -27.50 -4.70 -28.29
C VAL A 16 -26.73 -4.27 -27.04
N GLY A 17 -27.05 -4.92 -25.91
CA GLY A 17 -26.22 -4.87 -24.73
C GLY A 17 -24.97 -5.72 -24.94
N ASN A 18 -23.85 -5.26 -24.40
CA ASN A 18 -22.77 -6.09 -23.91
C ASN A 18 -22.03 -5.27 -22.85
N GLY A 19 -22.53 -5.35 -21.62
CA GLY A 19 -21.81 -4.91 -20.44
C GLY A 19 -20.79 -5.98 -20.08
N HIS A 20 -19.51 -5.64 -20.24
CA HIS A 20 -18.41 -6.04 -19.38
C HIS A 20 -17.40 -4.89 -19.47
N GLY A 21 -17.75 -3.77 -18.83
CA GLY A 21 -16.80 -2.70 -18.58
C GLY A 21 -15.84 -3.20 -17.50
N VAL A 22 -14.68 -3.69 -17.93
CA VAL A 22 -13.50 -3.62 -17.07
C VAL A 22 -13.19 -2.14 -16.93
N SER A 23 -13.72 -1.52 -15.87
CA SER A 23 -13.34 -0.18 -15.48
C SER A 23 -12.00 -0.27 -14.78
N ASP A 24 -10.94 -0.24 -15.58
CA ASP A 24 -9.61 0.17 -15.12
C ASP A 24 -9.66 1.68 -14.91
N SER A 25 -10.39 2.11 -13.86
CA SER A 25 -10.43 3.51 -13.48
C SER A 25 -9.25 3.77 -12.56
N ASP A 26 -8.33 4.63 -13.01
CA ASP A 26 -7.31 5.27 -12.16
C ASP A 26 -7.94 6.01 -10.96
N THR A 27 -9.26 6.22 -10.98
CA THR A 27 -10.05 6.82 -9.91
C THR A 27 -10.60 5.74 -8.96
N PRO A 28 -10.36 5.85 -7.64
CA PRO A 28 -10.94 4.96 -6.63
C PRO A 28 -12.49 4.99 -6.63
N CYS A 29 -13.14 3.83 -6.50
CA CYS A 29 -14.61 3.67 -6.48
C CYS A 29 -15.26 4.05 -5.17
N CYS A 30 -14.53 3.86 -4.07
CA CYS A 30 -15.10 3.52 -2.79
C CYS A 30 -14.67 4.51 -1.70
N VAL A 31 -14.09 5.64 -2.09
CA VAL A 31 -13.80 6.81 -1.24
C VAL A 31 -15.06 7.26 -0.45
N THR A 32 -16.22 7.25 -1.10
CA THR A 32 -17.52 7.48 -0.45
C THR A 32 -18.57 6.48 -0.94
N CYS A 33 -19.43 6.02 -0.03
CA CYS A 33 -20.51 5.10 -0.40
C CYS A 33 -21.66 5.89 -1.04
N SER A 34 -21.76 5.80 -2.37
CA SER A 34 -22.71 6.58 -3.17
C SER A 34 -24.12 5.98 -3.18
N THR A 35 -24.25 4.67 -2.91
CA THR A 35 -25.53 3.99 -2.91
C THR A 35 -26.18 4.09 -1.52
N PRO A 36 -27.45 4.55 -1.42
CA PRO A 36 -28.16 4.62 -0.14
C PRO A 36 -28.21 3.26 0.57
N GLY A 37 -27.95 3.26 1.88
CA GLY A 37 -27.96 2.05 2.70
C GLY A 37 -26.68 1.23 2.67
N GLN A 38 -25.70 1.58 1.82
CA GLN A 38 -24.36 1.03 1.92
C GLN A 38 -23.57 1.71 3.04
N GLU A 39 -22.69 0.93 3.66
CA GLU A 39 -21.71 1.42 4.62
C GLU A 39 -20.30 1.08 4.13
N LYS A 40 -19.32 1.82 4.64
CA LYS A 40 -17.91 1.61 4.31
C LYS A 40 -17.31 0.53 5.21
N TYR A 41 -16.54 -0.35 4.60
CA TYR A 41 -15.79 -1.41 5.25
C TYR A 41 -14.37 -1.43 4.71
N TYR A 42 -13.46 -2.02 5.48
CA TYR A 42 -12.09 -2.24 5.07
C TYR A 42 -11.59 -3.61 5.55
N SER A 43 -10.55 -4.12 4.91
CA SER A 43 -9.84 -5.34 5.34
C SER A 43 -8.35 -5.09 5.17
N ILE A 44 -7.56 -5.43 6.19
CA ILE A 44 -6.10 -5.37 6.13
C ILE A 44 -5.58 -6.79 5.90
N ASP A 45 -4.90 -6.98 4.77
CA ASP A 45 -4.18 -8.20 4.44
C ASP A 45 -2.74 -8.09 4.95
N HIS A 46 -2.47 -8.77 6.06
CA HIS A 46 -1.13 -8.84 6.65
C HIS A 46 -0.16 -9.78 5.92
N ILE A 47 -0.63 -10.60 4.97
CA ILE A 47 0.19 -11.51 4.16
C ILE A 47 0.78 -10.73 3.00
N PHE A 48 -0.06 -9.98 2.26
CA PHE A 48 0.40 -9.18 1.11
C PHE A 48 0.69 -7.72 1.45
N ASN A 49 0.54 -7.34 2.72
CA ASN A 49 0.77 -5.98 3.21
C ASN A 49 -0.05 -4.95 2.42
N GLN A 50 -1.34 -5.24 2.28
CA GLN A 50 -2.30 -4.44 1.53
C GLN A 50 -3.53 -4.15 2.38
N CYS A 51 -4.28 -3.15 1.99
CA CYS A 51 -5.57 -2.83 2.57
C CYS A 51 -6.59 -2.57 1.47
N GLY A 52 -7.79 -3.14 1.63
CA GLY A 52 -8.91 -2.93 0.71
C GLY A 52 -10.00 -2.10 1.36
N GLU A 53 -10.58 -1.13 0.64
CA GLU A 53 -11.78 -0.39 1.05
C GLU A 53 -12.95 -0.67 0.13
N CYS A 54 -14.14 -0.90 0.68
CA CYS A 54 -15.34 -1.17 -0.12
C CYS A 54 -16.61 -0.57 0.51
N CYS A 55 -17.65 -0.44 -0.31
CA CYS A 55 -18.98 -0.02 0.11
C CYS A 55 -20.01 -1.11 -0.22
N PHE A 56 -20.73 -1.60 0.80
CA PHE A 56 -21.78 -2.60 0.60
C PHE A 56 -22.85 -2.55 1.70
N GLU A 57 -23.96 -3.25 1.49
CA GLU A 57 -25.08 -3.31 2.44
C GLU A 57 -24.70 -4.10 3.71
N PRO A 58 -24.94 -3.57 4.93
CA PRO A 58 -24.54 -4.21 6.17
C PRO A 58 -25.11 -5.64 6.37
N SER A 59 -26.26 -5.92 5.75
CA SER A 59 -26.88 -7.25 5.75
C SER A 59 -25.99 -8.34 5.14
N LYS A 60 -25.08 -7.97 4.22
CA LYS A 60 -24.13 -8.89 3.56
C LYS A 60 -22.81 -9.04 4.32
N PHE A 61 -22.64 -8.40 5.47
CA PHE A 61 -21.37 -8.43 6.22
C PHE A 61 -20.88 -9.86 6.47
N TRP A 62 -21.75 -10.75 6.95
CA TRP A 62 -21.37 -12.13 7.26
C TRP A 62 -21.06 -12.97 6.02
N GLU A 63 -21.65 -12.64 4.87
CA GLU A 63 -21.35 -13.29 3.59
C GLU A 63 -19.90 -13.01 3.19
N TYR A 64 -19.47 -11.75 3.25
CA TYR A 64 -18.10 -11.35 2.91
C TYR A 64 -17.08 -11.70 4.00
N LYS A 65 -17.46 -11.64 5.28
CA LYS A 65 -16.57 -11.98 6.42
C LYS A 65 -16.06 -13.41 6.40
N ILE A 66 -16.78 -14.33 5.75
CA ILE A 66 -16.35 -15.72 5.55
C ILE A 66 -15.10 -15.79 4.65
N PHE A 67 -15.04 -14.96 3.61
CA PHE A 67 -13.93 -14.91 2.66
C PHE A 67 -12.84 -13.94 3.10
N GLU A 68 -13.20 -12.90 3.85
CA GLU A 68 -12.30 -11.84 4.32
C GLU A 68 -12.31 -11.77 5.87
N PRO A 69 -11.52 -12.63 6.56
CA PRO A 69 -11.48 -12.63 8.02
C PRO A 69 -11.06 -11.28 8.63
N GLY A 70 -10.35 -10.43 7.89
CA GLY A 70 -9.96 -9.07 8.29
C GLY A 70 -11.06 -8.01 8.15
N LEU A 71 -12.19 -8.33 7.53
CA LEU A 71 -13.23 -7.36 7.18
C LEU A 71 -13.83 -6.67 8.41
N THR A 72 -13.78 -5.34 8.41
CA THR A 72 -14.12 -4.49 9.55
C THR A 72 -14.93 -3.29 9.07
N LYS A 73 -15.96 -2.90 9.83
CA LYS A 73 -16.73 -1.69 9.54
C LYS A 73 -15.86 -0.46 9.78
N ALA A 74 -15.84 0.46 8.82
CA ALA A 74 -15.07 1.69 8.93
C ALA A 74 -15.85 2.74 9.76
N ASN A 75 -15.10 3.50 10.56
CA ASN A 75 -15.62 4.69 11.26
C ASN A 75 -15.13 6.01 10.63
N ALA A 76 -14.26 5.90 9.61
CA ALA A 76 -13.64 7.02 8.92
C ALA A 76 -13.80 6.87 7.40
N SER A 77 -13.57 7.97 6.67
CA SER A 77 -13.71 8.00 5.21
C SER A 77 -12.55 7.32 4.48
N HIS A 78 -11.38 7.18 5.12
CA HIS A 78 -10.17 6.61 4.51
C HIS A 78 -9.47 5.63 5.47
N PRO A 79 -10.17 4.56 5.91
CA PRO A 79 -9.64 3.62 6.89
C PRO A 79 -8.29 3.01 6.49
N CYS A 80 -8.05 2.69 5.22
CA CYS A 80 -6.76 2.16 4.80
C CYS A 80 -5.63 3.17 4.99
N SER A 81 -5.85 4.44 4.62
CA SER A 81 -4.88 5.52 4.88
C SER A 81 -4.66 5.73 6.37
N ASP A 82 -5.72 5.71 7.18
CA ASP A 82 -5.64 5.85 8.64
C ASP A 82 -4.84 4.71 9.29
N HIS A 83 -4.80 3.55 8.62
CA HIS A 83 -3.99 2.39 8.98
C HIS A 83 -2.68 2.29 8.17
N GLY A 84 -2.15 3.40 7.63
CA GLY A 84 -0.81 3.42 7.01
C GLY A 84 -0.74 2.83 5.59
N TYR A 85 -1.88 2.55 4.96
CA TYR A 85 -2.01 2.12 3.56
C TYR A 85 -2.63 3.24 2.73
N GLY A 86 -1.84 4.26 2.42
CA GLY A 86 -2.30 5.45 1.67
C GLY A 86 -2.01 5.40 0.17
N ASN A 87 -1.24 4.41 -0.31
CA ASN A 87 -0.85 4.33 -1.71
C ASN A 87 -1.89 3.52 -2.49
N TYR A 88 -2.87 4.19 -3.10
CA TYR A 88 -3.83 3.55 -4.01
C TYR A 88 -3.10 2.80 -5.12
N THR A 89 -3.55 1.59 -5.43
CA THR A 89 -3.00 0.78 -6.51
C THR A 89 -3.99 0.56 -7.64
N GLU A 90 -5.20 0.12 -7.31
CA GLU A 90 -6.20 -0.29 -8.30
C GLU A 90 -7.58 -0.43 -7.67
N THR A 91 -8.61 -0.39 -8.51
CA THR A 91 -9.96 -0.81 -8.17
C THR A 91 -10.20 -2.19 -8.78
N VAL A 92 -10.52 -3.18 -7.96
CA VAL A 92 -10.73 -4.57 -8.40
C VAL A 92 -12.11 -5.06 -8.03
N THR A 93 -12.63 -5.99 -8.81
CA THR A 93 -13.82 -6.76 -8.44
C THR A 93 -13.44 -8.22 -8.27
N HIS A 94 -13.38 -8.68 -7.03
CA HIS A 94 -13.14 -10.09 -6.71
C HIS A 94 -14.45 -10.77 -6.32
N GLY A 95 -14.53 -12.07 -6.56
CA GLY A 95 -15.72 -12.83 -6.25
C GLY A 95 -15.61 -14.30 -6.60
N ALA A 96 -16.50 -15.09 -6.00
CA ALA A 96 -16.63 -16.52 -6.26
C ALA A 96 -18.12 -16.87 -6.41
N GLY A 97 -18.45 -17.56 -7.51
CA GLY A 97 -19.84 -17.88 -7.83
C GLY A 97 -20.67 -16.62 -8.02
N ASN A 98 -21.71 -16.42 -7.21
CA ASN A 98 -22.60 -15.26 -7.28
C ASN A 98 -22.21 -14.13 -6.30
N ILE A 99 -21.11 -14.29 -5.58
CA ILE A 99 -20.65 -13.34 -4.56
C ILE A 99 -19.54 -12.50 -5.19
N HIS A 100 -19.77 -11.20 -5.35
CA HIS A 100 -18.78 -10.26 -5.88
C HIS A 100 -18.69 -9.03 -4.99
N MET A 101 -17.50 -8.44 -4.92
CA MET A 101 -17.21 -7.19 -4.25
C MET A 101 -16.26 -6.36 -5.09
N THR A 102 -16.64 -5.11 -5.37
CA THR A 102 -15.73 -4.10 -5.90
C THR A 102 -15.09 -3.35 -4.74
N LEU A 103 -13.76 -3.25 -4.75
CA LEU A 103 -13.00 -2.59 -3.70
C LEU A 103 -11.80 -1.80 -4.27
N ASP A 104 -11.42 -0.76 -3.55
CA ASP A 104 -10.20 0.01 -3.76
C ASP A 104 -9.06 -0.67 -3.00
N MET A 105 -7.95 -0.95 -3.67
CA MET A 105 -6.76 -1.53 -3.08
C MET A 105 -5.69 -0.47 -2.80
N TYR A 106 -5.05 -0.60 -1.64
CA TYR A 106 -4.02 0.29 -1.16
C TYR A 106 -2.82 -0.50 -0.64
N LYS A 107 -1.62 0.02 -0.92
CA LYS A 107 -0.35 -0.45 -0.36
C LYS A 107 0.14 0.48 0.75
N ALA A 108 1.06 -0.06 1.53
CA ALA A 108 1.86 0.66 2.51
C ALA A 108 2.45 1.97 1.95
N VAL A 109 2.46 3.02 2.77
CA VAL A 109 3.09 4.30 2.41
C VAL A 109 4.60 4.16 2.49
N LYS A 110 5.29 4.64 1.44
CA LYS A 110 6.74 4.79 1.39
C LYS A 110 7.07 6.25 1.11
N THR A 111 7.60 6.94 2.11
CA THR A 111 7.98 8.34 2.00
C THR A 111 9.49 8.45 1.95
N ILE A 112 10.00 9.07 0.89
CA ILE A 112 11.40 9.50 0.82
C ILE A 112 11.51 10.80 1.59
N SER A 113 12.14 10.80 2.76
CA SER A 113 12.38 12.03 3.51
C SER A 113 13.63 12.70 2.93
N ASN A 114 13.44 13.66 2.04
CA ASN A 114 14.52 14.48 1.47
C ASN A 114 14.79 15.76 2.30
N GLU A 115 14.21 15.86 3.51
CA GLU A 115 14.19 17.10 4.28
C GLU A 115 15.41 17.32 5.18
N THR A 116 16.26 16.31 5.37
CA THR A 116 17.60 16.50 5.94
C THR A 116 18.54 15.50 5.30
N ASN A 117 19.65 15.94 4.68
CA ASN A 117 20.75 15.07 4.23
C ASN A 117 21.46 14.34 5.41
N THR A 118 20.83 14.29 6.58
CA THR A 118 21.33 13.70 7.81
C THR A 118 20.70 12.32 7.96
N PRO A 119 21.50 11.24 7.96
CA PRO A 119 21.00 9.89 8.19
C PRO A 119 20.27 9.80 9.55
N CYS A 120 19.13 9.10 9.60
CA CYS A 120 18.30 8.95 10.81
C CYS A 120 18.98 8.15 11.91
N CYS A 121 19.90 7.29 11.51
CA CYS A 121 20.15 6.07 12.22
C CYS A 121 21.65 5.87 12.46
N GLU A 122 22.53 6.86 12.32
CA GLU A 122 23.95 6.76 12.72
C GLU A 122 24.09 6.30 14.19
N ALA A 123 23.25 6.87 15.06
CA ALA A 123 23.01 6.39 16.42
C ALA A 123 21.49 6.26 16.65
N CYS A 124 21.07 5.30 17.49
CA CYS A 124 19.64 5.16 17.76
C CYS A 124 19.14 6.26 18.68
N PRO A 125 18.24 7.15 18.20
CA PRO A 125 17.85 8.35 18.95
C PRO A 125 16.95 8.02 20.15
N THR A 126 16.20 6.92 20.05
CA THR A 126 15.27 6.48 21.08
C THR A 126 15.93 5.47 22.01
N LEU A 127 15.85 5.73 23.31
CA LEU A 127 16.34 4.81 24.33
C LEU A 127 15.68 3.43 24.20
N GLY A 128 16.50 2.36 24.22
CA GLY A 128 16.03 0.99 24.09
C GLY A 128 15.84 0.49 22.65
N HIS A 129 15.89 1.38 21.65
CA HIS A 129 15.97 0.94 20.26
C HIS A 129 17.33 0.30 19.98
N ARG A 130 17.33 -0.69 19.10
CA ARG A 130 18.54 -1.38 18.64
C ARG A 130 18.72 -1.18 17.16
N LYS A 131 19.97 -1.31 16.71
CA LYS A 131 20.32 -1.19 15.30
C LYS A 131 20.07 -2.50 14.56
N TYR A 132 19.42 -2.39 13.41
CA TYR A 132 19.12 -3.47 12.49
C TYR A 132 19.53 -3.06 11.08
N TYR A 133 19.70 -4.04 10.22
CA TYR A 133 20.02 -3.81 8.82
C TYR A 133 19.40 -4.86 7.91
N SER A 134 19.19 -4.52 6.65
CA SER A 134 18.84 -5.48 5.59
C SER A 134 19.72 -5.22 4.37
N ILE A 135 20.14 -6.30 3.69
CA ILE A 135 20.95 -6.21 2.47
C ILE A 135 20.15 -6.79 1.32
N ASP A 136 19.93 -5.99 0.28
CA ASP A 136 19.45 -6.47 -1.01
C ASP A 136 20.62 -6.57 -1.99
N ARG A 137 21.08 -7.81 -2.18
CA ARG A 137 22.16 -8.13 -3.10
C ARG A 137 21.77 -7.96 -4.57
N SER A 138 20.47 -8.02 -4.89
CA SER A 138 20.00 -7.84 -6.26
C SER A 138 19.99 -6.37 -6.67
N ALA A 139 19.62 -5.49 -5.73
CA ALA A 139 19.63 -4.04 -5.92
C ALA A 139 20.97 -3.39 -5.58
N ASN A 140 21.93 -4.13 -5.00
CA ASN A 140 23.16 -3.59 -4.42
C ASN A 140 22.89 -2.46 -3.41
N THR A 141 21.86 -2.63 -2.59
CA THR A 141 21.49 -1.70 -1.53
C THR A 141 21.56 -2.36 -0.16
N CYS A 142 21.74 -1.54 0.86
CA CYS A 142 21.64 -1.93 2.25
C CYS A 142 20.91 -0.84 3.03
N GLY A 143 20.00 -1.21 3.92
CA GLY A 143 19.28 -0.28 4.79
C GLY A 143 19.69 -0.46 6.25
N GLU A 144 19.98 0.61 6.99
CA GLU A 144 20.18 0.61 8.44
C GLU A 144 18.98 1.24 9.15
N SER A 145 18.57 0.71 10.31
CA SER A 145 17.39 1.20 11.03
C SER A 145 17.55 1.06 12.54
N CYS A 146 16.89 1.96 13.28
CA CYS A 146 16.83 1.90 14.75
C CYS A 146 15.42 1.54 15.21
N LEU A 147 15.25 0.29 15.67
CA LEU A 147 13.95 -0.32 15.88
C LEU A 147 13.77 -0.83 17.32
N GLU A 148 12.51 -0.84 17.77
CA GLU A 148 12.13 -1.42 19.04
C GLU A 148 12.26 -2.95 18.99
N PRO A 149 13.06 -3.60 19.87
CA PRO A 149 13.31 -5.05 19.77
C PRO A 149 12.07 -5.93 19.96
N THR A 150 11.09 -5.46 20.74
CA THR A 150 9.83 -6.17 21.02
C THR A 150 8.96 -6.32 19.78
N LYS A 151 9.08 -5.40 18.81
CA LYS A 151 8.32 -5.38 17.54
C LYS A 151 9.09 -5.99 16.37
N PHE A 152 10.21 -6.67 16.62
CA PHE A 152 11.08 -7.22 15.57
C PHE A 152 10.33 -8.09 14.55
N GLN A 153 9.43 -8.96 15.00
CA GLN A 153 8.66 -9.83 14.11
C GLN A 153 7.67 -9.06 13.22
N GLU A 154 7.22 -7.88 13.66
CA GLU A 154 6.34 -7.02 12.88
C GLU A 154 7.15 -6.26 11.82
N TYR A 155 8.33 -5.74 12.18
CA TYR A 155 9.24 -5.14 11.20
C TYR A 155 9.71 -6.15 10.14
N LYS A 156 9.87 -7.42 10.49
CA LYS A 156 10.18 -8.50 9.53
C LYS A 156 9.09 -8.72 8.47
N LYS A 157 7.84 -8.31 8.73
CA LYS A 157 6.78 -8.35 7.71
C LYS A 157 6.98 -7.29 6.63
N LEU A 158 7.52 -6.12 7.03
CA LEU A 158 7.91 -5.06 6.10
C LEU A 158 9.23 -5.38 5.38
N GLU A 159 10.20 -5.93 6.12
CA GLU A 159 11.54 -6.24 5.63
C GLU A 159 11.94 -7.67 6.02
N PRO A 160 11.63 -8.69 5.20
CA PRO A 160 11.93 -10.09 5.50
C PRO A 160 13.43 -10.38 5.75
N GLY A 161 14.29 -9.58 5.12
CA GLY A 161 15.76 -9.63 5.26
C GLY A 161 16.33 -8.88 6.47
N LEU A 162 15.49 -8.31 7.34
CA LEU A 162 15.92 -7.54 8.50
C LEU A 162 16.71 -8.41 9.50
N THR A 163 17.88 -7.91 9.88
CA THR A 163 18.88 -8.58 10.72
C THR A 163 19.31 -7.67 11.86
N TYR A 164 19.40 -8.20 13.08
CA TYR A 164 19.93 -7.47 14.23
C TYR A 164 21.45 -7.31 14.11
N SER A 165 21.99 -6.10 14.25
CA SER A 165 23.43 -5.83 14.15
C SER A 165 24.22 -6.24 15.40
N ASP A 166 23.67 -7.17 16.21
CA ASP A 166 24.16 -7.71 17.49
C ASP A 166 24.64 -6.70 18.56
N GLY A 167 24.50 -5.40 18.30
CA GLY A 167 24.97 -4.32 19.16
C GLY A 167 26.46 -4.01 19.02
N THR A 168 27.21 -4.72 18.16
CA THR A 168 28.65 -4.47 17.98
C THR A 168 28.96 -3.44 16.90
N SER A 169 28.08 -3.28 15.92
CA SER A 169 28.29 -2.35 14.81
C SER A 169 27.40 -1.11 14.89
N SER A 170 28.03 0.06 14.77
CA SER A 170 27.34 1.33 14.53
C SER A 170 27.05 1.58 13.05
N HIS A 171 27.63 0.82 12.11
CA HIS A 171 27.39 0.97 10.67
C HIS A 171 27.42 -0.39 9.95
N PRO A 172 26.45 -1.30 10.24
CA PRO A 172 26.43 -2.64 9.68
C PRO A 172 26.40 -2.67 8.15
N CYS A 173 25.80 -1.68 7.48
CA CYS A 173 25.87 -1.61 6.02
C CYS A 173 27.29 -1.34 5.52
N SER A 174 28.03 -0.46 6.21
CA SER A 174 29.44 -0.20 5.87
C SER A 174 30.33 -1.42 6.11
N ASP A 175 30.08 -2.19 7.18
CA ASP A 175 30.79 -3.45 7.46
C ASP A 175 30.61 -4.49 6.34
N HIS A 176 29.50 -4.40 5.60
CA HIS A 176 29.20 -5.24 4.46
C HIS A 176 29.53 -4.60 3.10
N GLY A 177 30.24 -3.47 3.08
CA GLY A 177 30.74 -2.79 1.88
C GLY A 177 29.79 -1.74 1.28
N PHE A 178 28.66 -1.48 1.92
CA PHE A 178 27.69 -0.45 1.50
C PHE A 178 27.93 0.83 2.30
N ALA A 179 28.95 1.60 1.92
CA ALA A 179 29.36 2.80 2.65
C ALA A 179 28.79 4.11 2.09
N LYS A 180 28.14 4.09 0.91
CA LYS A 180 27.64 5.30 0.27
C LYS A 180 26.17 5.51 0.61
N TYR A 181 25.91 6.42 1.55
CA TYR A 181 24.55 6.89 1.85
C TYR A 181 23.88 7.44 0.59
N THR A 182 22.60 7.12 0.42
CA THR A 182 21.79 7.62 -0.69
C THR A 182 20.62 8.45 -0.20
N GLU A 183 19.83 7.94 0.74
CA GLU A 183 18.60 8.55 1.20
C GLU A 183 18.11 7.94 2.51
N THR A 184 17.25 8.65 3.22
CA THR A 184 16.46 8.09 4.33
C THR A 184 15.04 7.85 3.83
N LEU A 185 14.57 6.62 4.03
CA LEU A 185 13.23 6.17 3.64
C LEU A 185 12.43 5.84 4.88
N THR A 186 11.16 6.20 4.87
CA THR A 186 10.20 5.77 5.88
C THR A 186 9.13 4.94 5.21
N GLU A 187 8.95 3.72 5.68
CA GLU A 187 7.89 2.81 5.26
C GLU A 187 6.94 2.57 6.43
N SER A 188 5.65 2.55 6.16
CA SER A 188 4.64 2.27 7.17
C SER A 188 3.58 1.29 6.67
N ALA A 189 3.18 0.36 7.53
CA ALA A 189 2.00 -0.47 7.34
C ALA A 189 1.30 -0.72 8.67
N GLY A 190 0.01 -0.43 8.76
CA GLY A 190 -0.68 -0.38 10.04
C GLY A 190 -0.06 0.68 10.96
N GLU A 191 0.06 0.31 12.23
CA GLU A 191 0.72 1.11 13.27
C GLU A 191 2.26 1.03 13.19
N ILE A 192 2.80 0.20 12.30
CA ILE A 192 4.25 -0.02 12.20
C ILE A 192 4.84 0.98 11.22
N LYS A 193 5.78 1.77 11.74
CA LYS A 193 6.59 2.72 10.99
C LYS A 193 8.06 2.34 11.13
N MET A 194 8.74 2.21 10.01
CA MET A 194 10.17 1.89 9.94
C MET A 194 10.87 2.93 9.08
N THR A 195 11.80 3.66 9.70
CA THR A 195 12.69 4.59 9.02
C THR A 195 14.06 3.93 8.84
N ARG A 196 14.60 3.98 7.62
CA ARG A 196 15.86 3.36 7.25
C ARG A 196 16.76 4.33 6.48
N ASP A 197 18.04 4.32 6.82
CA ASP A 197 19.07 4.94 6.00
C ASP A 197 19.54 3.95 4.96
N MET A 198 19.45 4.35 3.69
CA MET A 198 19.82 3.53 2.56
C MET A 198 21.25 3.82 2.12
N TYR A 199 21.96 2.76 1.77
CA TYR A 199 23.35 2.77 1.35
C TYR A 199 23.54 1.91 0.10
N THR A 200 24.53 2.26 -0.71
CA THR A 200 24.95 1.53 -1.92
C THR A 200 26.44 1.18 -1.86
N LEU A 201 26.86 0.28 -2.74
CA LEU A 201 28.28 -0.01 -2.97
C LEU A 201 29.03 1.23 -3.48
N ALA A 202 30.30 1.34 -3.12
CA ALA A 202 31.18 2.39 -3.63
C ALA A 202 31.23 2.35 -5.17
N GLY A 203 30.89 3.48 -5.83
CA GLY A 203 30.96 3.64 -7.29
C GLY A 203 29.65 3.53 -8.07
N GLN A 204 28.52 3.18 -7.45
CA GLN A 204 27.21 3.19 -8.13
C GLN A 204 26.44 4.50 -7.92
N LYS A 205 25.69 4.93 -8.95
CA LYS A 205 24.66 5.98 -8.85
C LYS A 205 23.33 5.29 -8.54
N HIS A 206 22.62 5.78 -7.52
CA HIS A 206 21.27 5.35 -7.19
C HIS A 206 20.35 5.70 -8.35
N SER A 207 19.86 4.69 -9.08
CA SER A 207 18.69 4.90 -9.94
C SER A 207 17.48 4.81 -9.02
N SER A 208 16.79 5.94 -8.83
CA SER A 208 15.47 6.02 -8.22
C SER A 208 14.45 5.28 -9.11
N GLY A 209 14.58 3.97 -9.22
CA GLY A 209 13.54 3.09 -9.70
C GLY A 209 12.82 2.58 -8.48
N SER A 210 11.50 2.75 -8.42
CA SER A 210 10.64 2.14 -7.42
C SER A 210 11.08 0.71 -7.17
N ALA A 211 11.79 0.49 -6.06
CA ALA A 211 12.12 -0.83 -5.58
C ALA A 211 10.78 -1.42 -5.15
N SER A 212 10.12 -2.07 -6.10
CA SER A 212 9.05 -3.02 -5.86
C SER A 212 9.71 -4.18 -5.14
N PHE A 213 9.81 -4.07 -3.81
CA PHE A 213 10.17 -5.18 -2.94
C PHE A 213 8.99 -6.16 -2.97
N ILE A 214 8.94 -6.95 -4.03
CA ILE A 214 8.10 -8.14 -4.17
C ILE A 214 9.06 -9.29 -4.37
N LYS A 215 9.26 -10.06 -3.30
CA LYS A 215 9.28 -11.52 -3.37
C LYS A 215 8.98 -12.11 -2.00
#